data_AF-A0A2X2C241-F1
#
_entry.id   AF-A0A2X2C241-F1
#
_cell.length_a   1.000
_cell.length_b   1.000
_cell.length_c   1.000
_cell.angle_alpha   90.00
_cell.angle_beta   90.00
_cell.angle_gamma   90.00
#
_symmetry.space_group_name_H-M   'P 1'
#
loop_
_entity.id
_entity.type
_entity.pdbx_description
1 polymer ?
#
loop_
_entity_poly.entity_id
_entity_poly.type
_entity_poly.pdbx_seq_one_letter_code
_entity_poly.pdbx_strand_id
1 'polypeptide(L)'
;MGSFPKKSQQRGKLDAVRKVDVGAQVSGQLQTLYVKEGDVVKKGDLLAIIDPKKAQNEVAESQETNNELMANLQQAKAELRLAQLTYQRQLKLIGTHVIAQEELDRTKTDVEVKKARVADL
;
A
#
# COMPACT_ATOMS: atom_id res chain seq x y z
N MET A 1 42.28 63.98 28.78
CA MET A 1 42.76 62.78 28.06
C MET A 1 41.61 62.28 27.20
N GLY A 2 41.55 62.68 25.93
CA GLY A 2 40.46 62.33 25.02
C GLY A 2 40.74 60.99 24.34
N SER A 3 39.80 60.05 24.43
CA SER A 3 39.87 58.77 23.72
C SER A 3 39.40 58.97 22.27
N PHE A 4 40.28 58.68 21.31
CA PHE A 4 39.92 58.62 19.88
C PHE A 4 39.65 57.17 19.50
N PRO A 5 38.42 56.81 19.06
CA PRO A 5 38.12 55.44 18.68
C PRO A 5 38.81 55.08 17.36
N LYS A 6 39.72 54.09 17.40
CA LYS A 6 40.40 53.53 16.23
C LYS A 6 39.44 52.59 15.50
N LYS A 7 38.95 52.98 14.33
CA LYS A 7 38.09 52.11 13.49
C LYS A 7 38.96 51.07 12.78
N SER A 8 38.61 49.79 12.95
CA SER A 8 39.19 48.65 12.21
C SER A 8 38.20 48.18 11.16
N GLN A 9 38.61 48.15 9.89
CA GLN A 9 37.82 47.60 8.79
C GLN A 9 38.06 46.10 8.71
N GLN A 10 37.05 45.31 9.05
CA GLN A 10 37.03 43.87 8.81
C GLN A 10 35.98 43.54 7.75
N ARG A 11 36.31 42.63 6.83
CA ARG A 11 35.34 42.10 5.86
C ARG A 11 34.53 41.01 6.55
N GLY A 12 33.28 41.30 6.88
CA GLY A 12 32.30 40.29 7.28
C GLY A 12 31.71 39.60 6.06
N LYS A 13 31.57 38.29 6.09
CA LYS A 13 30.71 37.55 5.16
C LYS A 13 29.29 37.52 5.76
N LEU A 14 28.31 37.88 4.95
CA LEU A 14 26.90 37.75 5.29
C LEU A 14 26.38 36.49 4.59
N ASP A 15 25.99 35.50 5.38
CA ASP A 15 25.37 34.27 4.91
C ASP A 15 23.88 34.25 5.30
N ALA A 16 23.08 33.48 4.56
CA ALA A 16 21.66 33.34 4.84
C ALA A 16 21.42 32.76 6.25
N VAL A 17 20.46 33.33 6.98
CA VAL A 17 20.11 32.89 8.35
C VAL A 17 19.67 31.42 8.38
N ARG A 18 19.10 30.90 7.28
CA ARG A 18 18.78 29.47 7.09
C ARG A 18 19.02 29.09 5.63
N LYS A 19 19.81 28.02 5.43
CA LYS A 19 20.03 27.39 4.12
C LYS A 19 19.57 25.93 4.21
N VAL A 20 18.77 25.48 3.25
CA VAL A 20 18.27 24.10 3.18
C VAL A 20 18.41 23.64 1.73
N ASP A 21 19.04 22.50 1.52
CA ASP A 21 19.13 21.86 0.21
C ASP A 21 17.90 20.96 0.02
N VAL A 22 17.08 21.25 -0.99
CA VAL A 22 15.85 20.49 -1.28
C VAL A 22 16.15 19.49 -2.39
N GLY A 23 16.05 18.21 -2.07
CA GLY A 23 16.23 17.09 -3.01
C GLY A 23 15.00 16.19 -3.06
N ALA A 24 14.90 15.37 -4.12
CA ALA A 24 13.84 14.39 -4.26
C ALA A 24 14.26 13.03 -3.67
N GLN A 25 13.34 12.37 -2.95
CA GLN A 25 13.57 11.05 -2.37
C GLN A 25 13.42 9.90 -3.38
N VAL A 26 12.74 10.15 -4.50
CA VAL A 26 12.50 9.16 -5.56
C VAL A 26 13.35 9.46 -6.79
N SER A 27 13.98 8.43 -7.33
CA SER A 27 14.74 8.52 -8.58
C SER A 27 13.80 8.49 -9.77
N GLY A 28 13.85 9.51 -10.63
CA GLY A 28 13.04 9.57 -11.85
C GLY A 28 13.42 10.78 -12.71
N GLN A 29 12.91 10.82 -13.95
CA GLN A 29 13.12 11.95 -14.84
C GLN A 29 12.31 13.16 -14.34
N LEU A 30 12.96 14.31 -14.19
CA LEU A 30 12.30 15.57 -13.87
C LEU A 30 11.35 15.93 -15.03
N GLN A 31 10.04 15.95 -14.77
CA GLN A 31 9.04 16.26 -15.79
C GLN A 31 8.81 17.76 -15.90
N THR A 32 8.75 18.48 -14.78
CA THR A 32 8.52 19.92 -14.76
C THR A 32 9.18 20.54 -13.54
N LEU A 33 9.87 21.66 -13.74
CA LEU A 33 10.39 22.53 -12.68
C LEU A 33 9.59 23.83 -12.68
N TYR A 34 8.95 24.16 -11.57
CA TYR A 34 8.06 25.32 -11.45
C TYR A 34 8.76 26.58 -10.92
N VAL A 35 10.03 26.47 -10.53
CA VAL A 35 10.77 27.53 -9.86
C VAL A 35 12.07 27.84 -10.60
N LYS A 36 12.42 29.12 -10.66
CA LYS A 36 13.68 29.61 -11.20
C LYS A 36 14.58 30.12 -10.08
N GLU A 37 15.88 30.20 -10.37
CA GLU A 37 16.84 30.77 -9.44
C GLU A 37 16.46 32.22 -9.09
N GLY A 38 16.25 32.49 -7.80
CA GLY A 38 15.83 33.80 -7.29
C GLY A 38 14.33 33.94 -6.99
N ASP A 39 13.50 32.95 -7.31
CA ASP A 39 12.07 32.98 -6.99
C ASP A 39 11.81 32.82 -5.49
N VAL A 40 10.89 33.62 -4.95
CA VAL A 40 10.45 33.53 -3.56
C VAL A 40 9.35 32.47 -3.44
N VAL A 41 9.66 31.35 -2.78
CA VAL A 41 8.72 30.25 -2.55
C VAL A 41 8.22 30.23 -1.10
N LYS A 42 6.98 29.81 -0.91
CA LYS A 42 6.35 29.59 0.40
C LYS A 42 6.39 28.12 0.78
N LYS A 43 6.23 27.85 2.08
CA LYS A 43 6.14 26.47 2.59
C LYS A 43 4.91 25.78 1.96
N GLY A 44 5.16 24.67 1.27
CA GLY A 44 4.13 23.87 0.61
C GLY A 44 3.99 24.10 -0.89
N ASP A 45 4.75 25.04 -1.47
CA ASP A 45 4.72 25.27 -2.90
C ASP A 45 5.31 24.07 -3.66
N LEU A 46 4.66 23.69 -4.77
CA LEU A 46 5.12 22.64 -5.65
C LEU A 46 6.33 23.13 -6.44
N LEU A 47 7.51 22.60 -6.14
CA LEU A 47 8.76 23.02 -6.76
C LEU A 47 9.04 22.28 -8.06
N ALA A 48 8.78 20.97 -8.08
CA ALA A 48 8.99 20.11 -9.24
C ALA A 48 8.08 18.89 -9.25
N ILE A 49 7.81 18.36 -10.44
CA ILE A 49 7.17 17.06 -10.65
C ILE A 49 8.20 16.12 -11.28
N ILE A 50 8.31 14.92 -10.72
CA ILE A 50 9.05 13.79 -11.28
C ILE A 50 8.06 12.88 -12.00
N ASP A 51 8.43 12.32 -13.15
CA ASP A 51 7.57 11.46 -13.95
C ASP A 51 6.90 10.37 -13.09
N PRO A 52 5.56 10.43 -12.91
CA PRO A 52 4.84 9.52 -12.04
C PRO A 52 4.56 8.18 -12.71
N LYS A 53 4.87 7.98 -14.00
CA LYS A 53 4.44 6.81 -14.77
C LYS A 53 4.83 5.48 -14.11
N LYS A 54 6.03 5.39 -13.55
CA LYS A 54 6.47 4.18 -12.84
C LYS A 54 5.63 3.91 -11.58
N ALA A 55 5.39 4.94 -10.78
CA ALA A 55 4.57 4.82 -9.57
C ALA A 55 3.10 4.53 -9.91
N GLN A 56 2.57 5.11 -10.98
CA GLN A 56 1.21 4.84 -11.47
C GLN A 56 1.06 3.39 -11.93
N ASN A 57 2.04 2.86 -12.67
CA ASN A 57 2.03 1.46 -13.08
C ASN A 57 2.11 0.52 -11.88
N GLU A 58 2.96 0.81 -10.89
CA GLU A 58 3.08 0.00 -9.67
C GLU A 58 1.78 -0.01 -8.85
N VAL A 59 1.08 1.13 -8.79
CA VAL A 59 -0.26 1.20 -8.17
C VAL A 59 -1.28 0.40 -8.98
N ALA A 60 -1.26 0.47 -10.30
CA ALA A 60 -2.17 -0.29 -11.17
C ALA A 60 -1.95 -1.81 -11.01
N GLU A 61 -0.70 -2.28 -11.05
CA GLU A 61 -0.33 -3.68 -10.83
C GLU A 61 -0.76 -4.17 -9.43
N SER A 62 -0.55 -3.33 -8.41
CA SER A 62 -0.99 -3.64 -7.04
C SER A 62 -2.51 -3.75 -6.94
N GLN A 63 -3.24 -2.87 -7.64
CA GLN A 63 -4.70 -2.87 -7.66
C GLN A 63 -5.25 -4.09 -8.40
N GLU A 64 -4.63 -4.50 -9.50
CA GLU A 64 -4.97 -5.73 -10.23
C GLU A 64 -4.74 -6.96 -9.36
N THR A 65 -3.59 -7.06 -8.72
CA THR A 65 -3.27 -8.15 -7.78
C THR A 65 -4.30 -8.22 -6.65
N ASN A 66 -4.72 -7.07 -6.12
CA ASN A 66 -5.75 -7.01 -5.08
C ASN A 66 -7.10 -7.52 -5.58
N ASN A 67 -7.52 -7.09 -6.78
CA ASN A 67 -8.77 -7.53 -7.40
C ASN A 67 -8.77 -9.04 -7.64
N GLU A 68 -7.66 -9.61 -8.10
CA GLU A 68 -7.49 -11.06 -8.27
C GLU A 68 -7.62 -11.81 -6.95
N LEU A 69 -6.95 -11.34 -5.89
CA LEU A 69 -7.07 -11.92 -4.54
C LEU A 69 -8.51 -11.85 -4.02
N MET A 70 -9.19 -10.73 -4.22
CA MET A 70 -10.60 -10.58 -3.85
C MET A 70 -11.51 -11.56 -4.61
N ALA A 71 -11.27 -11.76 -5.90
CA ALA A 71 -12.01 -12.73 -6.72
C ALA A 71 -11.77 -14.17 -6.22
N ASN A 72 -10.52 -14.53 -5.94
CA ASN A 72 -10.14 -15.83 -5.39
C ASN A 72 -10.79 -16.08 -4.02
N LEU A 73 -10.79 -15.08 -3.14
CA LEU A 73 -11.44 -15.17 -1.84
C LEU A 73 -12.96 -15.36 -1.98
N GLN A 74 -13.59 -14.65 -2.91
CA GLN A 74 -15.02 -14.79 -3.17
C GLN A 74 -15.36 -16.19 -3.70
N GLN A 75 -14.55 -16.74 -4.60
CA GLN A 75 -14.70 -18.10 -5.09
C GLN A 75 -14.54 -19.12 -3.95
N ALA A 76 -13.49 -19.01 -3.14
CA ALA A 76 -13.24 -19.93 -2.03
C ALA A 76 -14.39 -19.90 -1.00
N LYS A 77 -14.95 -18.72 -0.71
CA LYS A 77 -16.13 -18.58 0.16
C LYS A 77 -17.37 -19.27 -0.42
N ALA A 78 -17.57 -19.18 -1.74
CA ALA A 78 -18.68 -19.86 -2.40
C ALA A 78 -18.52 -21.39 -2.34
N GLU A 79 -17.31 -21.91 -2.56
CA GLU A 79 -16.99 -23.33 -2.42
C GLU A 79 -17.22 -23.83 -0.98
N LEU A 80 -16.75 -23.07 0.02
CA LEU A 80 -16.98 -23.38 1.44
C LEU A 80 -18.48 -23.45 1.76
N ARG A 81 -19.27 -22.48 1.29
CA ARG A 81 -20.72 -22.47 1.50
C ARG A 81 -21.38 -23.71 0.89
N LEU A 82 -20.96 -24.11 -0.31
CA LEU A 82 -21.47 -25.32 -0.96
C LEU A 82 -21.13 -26.59 -0.16
N ALA A 83 -19.90 -26.71 0.32
CA ALA A 83 -19.47 -27.83 1.15
C ALA A 83 -20.28 -27.91 2.45
N GLN A 84 -20.50 -26.77 3.12
CA GLN A 84 -21.30 -26.68 4.35
C GLN A 84 -22.76 -27.12 4.14
N LEU A 85 -23.38 -26.66 3.05
CA LEU A 85 -24.75 -27.07 2.70
C LEU A 85 -24.84 -28.56 2.39
N THR A 86 -23.81 -29.13 1.77
CA THR A 86 -23.74 -30.56 1.47
C THR A 86 -23.59 -31.37 2.76
N TYR A 87 -22.67 -30.99 3.65
CA TYR A 87 -22.50 -31.60 4.96
C TYR A 87 -23.79 -31.54 5.80
N GLN A 88 -24.46 -30.39 5.86
CA GLN A 88 -25.75 -30.24 6.55
C GLN A 88 -26.84 -31.14 5.97
N ARG A 89 -26.85 -31.35 4.66
CA ARG A 89 -27.80 -32.26 4.00
C ARG A 89 -27.52 -33.71 4.37
N GLN A 90 -26.25 -34.11 4.37
CA GLN A 90 -25.86 -35.46 4.77
C GLN A 90 -26.13 -35.73 6.25
N LEU A 91 -25.89 -34.75 7.13
CA LEU A 91 -26.27 -34.82 8.55
C LEU A 91 -27.76 -35.11 8.77
N LYS A 92 -28.65 -34.67 7.87
CA LYS A 92 -30.08 -34.99 7.96
C LYS A 92 -30.39 -36.41 7.46
N LEU A 93 -29.62 -36.91 6.50
CA LEU A 93 -29.82 -38.23 5.87
C LEU A 93 -29.23 -39.40 6.69
N ILE A 94 -28.22 -39.14 7.54
CA ILE A 94 -27.66 -40.18 8.43
C ILE A 94 -28.70 -40.67 9.44
N GLY A 95 -29.55 -39.77 9.95
CA GLY A 95 -30.64 -40.11 10.86
C GLY A 95 -31.71 -41.02 10.22
N THR A 96 -31.83 -40.97 8.89
CA THR A 96 -32.72 -41.84 8.13
C THR A 96 -32.06 -43.15 7.67
N HIS A 97 -30.81 -43.44 8.08
CA HIS A 97 -30.01 -44.60 7.63
C HIS A 97 -29.83 -44.69 6.11
N VAL A 98 -29.91 -43.56 5.40
CA VAL A 98 -29.83 -43.51 3.92
C VAL A 98 -28.39 -43.40 3.42
N ILE A 99 -27.45 -43.00 4.28
CA ILE A 99 -26.03 -42.81 3.93
C ILE A 99 -25.11 -43.50 4.96
N ALA A 100 -23.89 -43.82 4.54
CA ALA A 100 -22.86 -44.37 5.43
C ALA A 100 -22.21 -43.25 6.28
N GLN A 101 -21.70 -43.60 7.48
CA GLN A 101 -20.91 -42.67 8.30
C GLN A 101 -19.67 -42.14 7.57
N GLU A 102 -19.02 -42.98 6.76
CA GLU A 102 -17.85 -42.59 5.97
C GLU A 102 -18.16 -41.40 5.03
N GLU A 103 -19.34 -41.37 4.43
CA GLU A 103 -19.74 -40.29 3.53
C GLU A 103 -19.91 -38.96 4.28
N LEU A 104 -20.43 -39.04 5.51
CA LEU A 104 -20.56 -37.88 6.40
C LEU A 104 -19.19 -37.34 6.84
N ASP A 105 -18.26 -38.23 7.18
CA ASP A 105 -16.90 -37.84 7.57
C ASP A 105 -16.14 -37.21 6.40
N ARG A 106 -16.35 -37.71 5.18
CA ARG A 106 -15.80 -37.10 3.96
C ARG A 106 -16.27 -35.66 3.78
N THR A 107 -17.57 -35.39 3.88
CA THR A 107 -18.08 -34.02 3.70
C THR A 107 -17.74 -33.09 4.85
N LYS A 108 -17.59 -33.62 6.06
CA LYS A 108 -17.04 -32.85 7.19
C LYS A 108 -15.60 -32.41 6.89
N THR A 109 -14.78 -33.33 6.41
CA THR A 109 -13.38 -33.05 6.05
C THR A 109 -13.30 -32.06 4.89
N ASP A 110 -14.19 -32.16 3.90
CA ASP A 110 -14.26 -31.20 2.79
C ASP A 110 -14.59 -29.79 3.28
N VAL A 111 -15.52 -29.62 4.22
CA VAL A 111 -15.79 -28.32 4.86
C VAL A 111 -14.54 -27.76 5.53
N GLU A 112 -13.76 -28.58 6.24
CA GLU A 112 -12.53 -28.15 6.91
C GLU A 112 -11.46 -27.71 5.90
N VAL A 113 -11.26 -28.47 4.82
CA VAL A 113 -10.33 -28.12 3.73
C VAL A 113 -10.74 -26.82 3.05
N LYS A 114 -12.02 -26.66 2.71
CA LYS A 114 -12.52 -25.42 2.09
C LYS A 114 -12.45 -24.24 3.05
N LYS A 115 -12.58 -24.46 4.35
CA LYS A 115 -12.44 -23.41 5.37
C LYS A 115 -10.98 -22.97 5.51
N ALA A 116 -10.04 -23.92 5.50
CA ALA A 116 -8.61 -23.62 5.47
C ALA A 116 -8.25 -22.81 4.21
N ARG A 117 -8.76 -23.21 3.04
CA ARG A 117 -8.54 -22.47 1.78
C ARG A 117 -9.02 -21.01 1.83
N VAL A 118 -10.10 -20.71 2.56
CA VAL A 118 -10.57 -19.33 2.77
C VAL A 118 -9.69 -18.56 3.76
N ALA A 119 -9.05 -19.24 4.70
CA ALA A 119 -8.15 -18.61 5.67
C ALA A 119 -6.74 -18.35 5.12
N ASP A 120 -6.33 -19.11 4.09
CA ASP A 120 -5.05 -18.93 3.40
C ASP A 120 -5.04 -17.76 2.40
N LEU A 121 -6.22 -17.24 2.02
CA LEU A 121 -6.42 -16.13 1.07
C LEU A 121 -6.70 -14.81 1.81
#